data_AF-A0A938TXT5-F1
#
_entry.id   AF-A0A938TXT5-F1
#
_cell.length_a   1.000
_cell.length_b   1.000
_cell.length_c   1.000
_cell.angle_alpha   90.00
_cell.angle_beta   90.00
_cell.angle_gamma   90.00
#
_symmetry.space_group_name_H-M   'P 1'
#
loop_
_entity.id
_entity.type
_entity.pdbx_description
1 polymer ?
#
loop_
_entity_poly.entity_id
_entity_poly.type
_entity_poly.pdbx_seq_one_letter_code
_entity_poly.pdbx_strand_id
1 'polypeptide(L)'
;MRFLCLRLLWGVALLLGGLWLAPAAADPGPPSPAPPAIQEVTKAPATARVLRQVALKYEAKMTPAAREQDFLAKVKLAKDHLGVRQLKELRRQTMDLLFPGREVSWEDLRRRRWPRGDQVGVTLSAPVWVPAQSKRVVTYCGFEKKWQDVAHMLPRPSGYVWHAANMKDINDKAHYRAERIQFECNSKFAPLAALLLEYIFREGWYEPDKRVPLLVVRGGEDTYAAPAFGGPITAECLSFPDEETANMSAQVALCRFSSLADIYHGRHAPQSNHRLGLALDLNDFNYRGQGVMDGSPNPISHAARQFDRNAMHKADARNLPAWVYRAAKAFGMRIPQEWTYFGYNTDWQHVDVGTLKDRGQGKGNRE
;
A
#
# COMPACT_ATOMS: atom_id res chain seq x y z
N MET A 1 -69.54 -10.66 35.32
CA MET A 1 -68.40 -9.72 35.16
C MET A 1 -67.01 -10.27 35.56
N ARG A 2 -66.86 -11.40 36.26
CA ARG A 2 -65.54 -11.91 36.69
C ARG A 2 -64.75 -12.72 35.62
N PHE A 3 -65.39 -13.16 34.54
CA PHE A 3 -64.74 -13.97 33.49
C PHE A 3 -64.17 -13.16 32.31
N LEU A 4 -64.50 -11.87 32.19
CA LEU A 4 -64.01 -11.03 31.10
C LEU A 4 -62.59 -10.49 31.36
N CYS A 5 -62.24 -10.22 32.63
CA CYS A 5 -60.93 -9.66 32.99
C CYS A 5 -59.78 -10.67 32.83
N LEU A 6 -60.01 -11.98 33.00
CA LEU A 6 -58.94 -12.97 32.83
C LEU A 6 -58.56 -13.21 31.37
N ARG A 7 -59.50 -13.07 30.41
CA ARG A 7 -59.18 -13.26 28.98
C ARG A 7 -58.37 -12.11 28.40
N LEU A 8 -58.57 -10.89 28.91
CA LEU A 8 -57.75 -9.73 28.51
C LEU A 8 -56.31 -9.83 29.03
N LEU A 9 -56.10 -10.36 30.24
CA LEU A 9 -54.75 -10.55 30.79
C LEU A 9 -53.93 -11.60 30.04
N TRP A 10 -54.57 -12.69 29.58
CA TRP A 10 -53.89 -13.69 28.74
C TRP A 10 -53.59 -13.20 27.32
N GLY A 11 -54.46 -12.38 26.73
CA GLY A 11 -54.22 -11.78 25.41
C GLY A 11 -53.03 -10.81 25.40
N VAL A 12 -52.87 -10.00 26.46
CA VAL A 12 -51.73 -9.09 26.59
C VAL A 12 -50.43 -9.84 26.89
N ALA A 13 -50.46 -10.91 27.69
CA ALA A 13 -49.28 -11.74 27.95
C ALA A 13 -48.76 -12.47 26.69
N LEU A 14 -49.65 -12.90 25.79
CA LEU A 14 -49.27 -13.52 24.51
C LEU A 14 -48.76 -12.50 23.48
N LEU A 15 -49.31 -11.28 23.46
CA LEU A 15 -48.80 -10.19 22.61
C LEU A 15 -47.45 -9.65 23.09
N LEU A 16 -47.19 -9.64 24.40
CA LEU A 16 -45.89 -9.23 24.96
C LEU A 16 -44.84 -10.35 24.92
N GLY A 17 -45.24 -11.63 25.00
CA GLY A 17 -44.34 -12.77 24.83
C GLY A 17 -43.90 -13.01 23.38
N GLY A 18 -44.74 -12.66 22.40
CA GLY A 18 -44.43 -12.80 20.96
C GLY A 18 -43.45 -11.77 20.42
N LEU A 19 -43.22 -10.65 21.12
CA LEU A 19 -42.26 -9.62 20.74
C LEU A 19 -40.81 -9.92 21.19
N TRP A 20 -40.58 -10.98 21.96
CA TRP A 20 -39.27 -11.36 22.50
C TRP A 20 -38.62 -12.59 21.83
N LEU A 21 -39.23 -13.12 20.77
CA LEU A 21 -38.68 -14.22 19.97
C LEU A 21 -38.64 -13.87 18.48
N ALA A 22 -38.38 -12.60 18.15
CA ALA A 22 -37.80 -12.31 16.85
C ALA A 22 -36.39 -12.93 16.85
N PRO A 23 -36.04 -13.85 15.92
CA PRO A 23 -34.63 -14.18 15.73
C PRO A 23 -33.90 -12.86 15.52
N ALA A 24 -32.85 -12.62 16.32
CA ALA A 24 -31.94 -11.52 16.08
C ALA A 24 -31.63 -11.52 14.59
N ALA A 25 -32.13 -10.50 13.88
CA ALA A 25 -31.78 -10.32 12.48
C ALA A 25 -30.27 -10.38 12.47
N ALA A 26 -29.71 -11.36 11.74
CA ALA A 26 -28.27 -11.48 11.61
C ALA A 26 -27.77 -10.10 11.25
N ASP A 27 -26.93 -9.53 12.12
CA ASP A 27 -26.38 -8.20 11.93
C ASP A 27 -25.93 -8.12 10.47
N PRO A 28 -26.46 -7.19 9.65
CA PRO A 28 -25.96 -7.03 8.31
C PRO A 28 -24.48 -6.72 8.48
N GLY A 29 -23.64 -7.71 8.17
CA GLY A 29 -22.20 -7.60 8.34
C GLY A 29 -21.74 -6.29 7.72
N PRO A 30 -20.63 -5.71 8.20
CA PRO A 30 -20.18 -4.40 7.74
C PRO A 30 -20.17 -4.38 6.20
N PRO A 31 -20.62 -3.29 5.56
CA PRO A 31 -20.84 -3.24 4.12
C PRO A 31 -19.57 -3.66 3.40
N SER A 32 -19.71 -4.54 2.40
CA SER A 32 -18.55 -5.02 1.65
C SER A 32 -17.73 -3.83 1.14
N PRO A 33 -16.42 -3.79 1.38
CA PRO A 33 -15.60 -2.67 0.98
C PRO A 33 -15.62 -2.53 -0.54
N ALA A 34 -15.65 -1.28 -1.03
CA ALA A 34 -15.65 -1.03 -2.46
C ALA A 34 -14.33 -1.53 -3.09
N PRO A 35 -14.38 -2.32 -4.17
CA PRO A 35 -13.18 -2.87 -4.79
C PRO A 35 -12.26 -1.75 -5.33
N PRO A 36 -10.98 -2.06 -5.60
CA PRO A 36 -10.09 -1.15 -6.29
C PRO A 36 -10.67 -0.71 -7.65
N ALA A 37 -10.45 0.56 -7.99
CA ALA A 37 -10.93 1.14 -9.24
C ALA A 37 -9.96 2.17 -9.80
N ILE A 38 -9.87 2.26 -11.13
CA ILE A 38 -9.16 3.35 -11.81
C ILE A 38 -10.06 4.58 -11.77
N GLN A 39 -9.54 5.71 -11.29
CA GLN A 39 -10.31 6.97 -11.23
C GLN A 39 -10.56 7.53 -12.64
N GLU A 40 -9.61 7.31 -13.55
CA GLU A 40 -9.68 7.78 -14.93
C GLU A 40 -10.04 6.63 -15.89
N VAL A 41 -11.17 5.95 -15.66
CA VAL A 41 -11.57 4.72 -16.39
C VAL A 41 -11.54 4.91 -17.91
N THR A 42 -11.91 6.09 -18.41
CA THR A 42 -11.89 6.44 -19.84
C THR A 42 -10.49 6.34 -20.46
N LYS A 43 -9.44 6.44 -19.65
CA LYS A 43 -8.05 6.33 -20.09
C LYS A 43 -7.56 4.88 -20.16
N ALA A 44 -8.17 3.93 -19.45
CA ALA A 44 -7.78 2.52 -19.48
C ALA A 44 -8.96 1.55 -19.28
N PRO A 45 -9.93 1.51 -20.20
CA PRO A 45 -11.13 0.67 -20.08
C PRO A 45 -10.81 -0.83 -20.07
N ALA A 46 -9.76 -1.29 -20.79
CA ALA A 46 -9.40 -2.70 -20.79
C ALA A 46 -8.83 -3.11 -19.43
N THR A 47 -7.93 -2.31 -18.84
CA THR A 47 -7.45 -2.54 -17.48
C THR A 47 -8.59 -2.51 -16.46
N ALA A 48 -9.50 -1.54 -16.55
CA ALA A 48 -10.64 -1.44 -15.63
C ALA A 48 -11.54 -2.69 -15.67
N ARG A 49 -11.68 -3.32 -16.84
CA ARG A 49 -12.39 -4.59 -16.97
C ARG A 49 -11.68 -5.72 -16.24
N VAL A 50 -10.35 -5.81 -16.37
CA VAL A 50 -9.54 -6.81 -15.66
C VAL A 50 -9.68 -6.62 -14.15
N LEU A 51 -9.58 -5.39 -13.64
CA LEU A 51 -9.76 -5.08 -12.20
C LEU A 51 -11.07 -5.64 -11.64
N ARG A 52 -12.19 -5.46 -12.35
CA ARG A 52 -13.50 -6.00 -11.92
C ARG A 52 -13.52 -7.53 -11.87
N GLN A 53 -12.83 -8.20 -12.79
CA GLN A 53 -12.79 -9.66 -12.86
C GLN A 53 -11.89 -10.27 -11.78
N VAL A 54 -10.85 -9.54 -11.39
CA VAL A 54 -9.89 -9.98 -10.39
C VAL A 54 -10.19 -9.50 -8.97
N ALA A 55 -11.23 -8.70 -8.76
CA ALA A 55 -11.64 -8.24 -7.43
C ALA A 55 -11.80 -9.41 -6.43
N LEU A 56 -11.33 -9.20 -5.21
CA LEU A 56 -11.35 -10.21 -4.16
C LEU A 56 -12.74 -10.33 -3.54
N LYS A 57 -13.07 -11.52 -3.04
CA LYS A 57 -14.35 -11.76 -2.36
C LYS A 57 -14.29 -11.37 -0.88
N TYR A 58 -15.42 -10.91 -0.35
CA TYR A 58 -15.63 -10.54 1.06
C TYR A 58 -16.84 -11.28 1.66
N GLU A 59 -16.77 -12.60 1.71
CA GLU A 59 -17.83 -13.44 2.31
C GLU A 59 -17.62 -13.58 3.83
N ALA A 60 -18.65 -13.35 4.65
CA ALA A 60 -18.53 -13.27 6.12
C ALA A 60 -17.85 -14.49 6.78
N LYS A 61 -17.94 -15.69 6.20
CA LYS A 61 -17.41 -16.94 6.79
C LYS A 61 -16.24 -17.54 6.01
N MET A 62 -15.51 -16.73 5.25
CA MET A 62 -14.39 -17.19 4.44
C MET A 62 -13.19 -17.58 5.33
N THR A 63 -12.80 -18.85 5.30
CA THR A 63 -11.65 -19.37 6.06
C THR A 63 -10.32 -18.80 5.53
N PRO A 64 -9.24 -18.76 6.34
CA PRO A 64 -7.93 -18.30 5.87
C PRO A 64 -7.45 -19.00 4.58
N ALA A 65 -7.61 -20.32 4.51
CA ALA A 65 -7.26 -21.10 3.31
C ALA A 65 -8.11 -20.72 2.09
N ALA A 66 -9.41 -20.50 2.26
CA ALA A 66 -10.27 -20.06 1.16
C ALA A 66 -9.89 -18.66 0.67
N ARG A 67 -9.55 -17.73 1.58
CA ARG A 67 -9.08 -16.38 1.22
C ARG A 67 -7.79 -16.44 0.42
N GLU A 68 -6.82 -17.25 0.86
CA GLU A 68 -5.57 -17.46 0.15
C GLU A 68 -5.79 -18.08 -1.24
N GLN A 69 -6.66 -19.09 -1.35
CA GLN A 69 -7.00 -19.70 -2.63
C GLN A 69 -7.66 -18.70 -3.60
N ASP A 70 -8.63 -17.91 -3.14
CA ASP A 70 -9.26 -16.85 -3.93
C ASP A 70 -8.20 -15.87 -4.43
N PHE A 71 -7.33 -15.40 -3.54
CA PHE A 71 -6.24 -14.50 -3.87
C PHE A 71 -5.32 -15.08 -4.96
N LEU A 72 -4.77 -16.29 -4.78
CA LEU A 72 -3.88 -16.91 -5.75
C LEU A 72 -4.56 -17.17 -7.10
N ALA A 73 -5.84 -17.55 -7.08
CA ALA A 73 -6.63 -17.71 -8.30
C ALA A 73 -6.78 -16.38 -9.05
N LYS A 74 -7.03 -15.27 -8.34
CA LYS A 74 -7.11 -13.93 -8.95
C LYS A 74 -5.76 -13.43 -9.46
N VAL A 75 -4.65 -13.75 -8.78
CA VAL A 75 -3.29 -13.48 -9.27
C VAL A 75 -3.04 -14.18 -10.59
N LYS A 76 -3.36 -15.48 -10.68
CA LYS A 76 -3.23 -16.25 -11.92
C LYS A 76 -4.09 -15.64 -13.04
N LEU A 77 -5.35 -15.35 -12.75
CA LEU A 77 -6.27 -14.73 -13.71
C LEU A 77 -5.76 -13.38 -14.22
N ALA A 78 -5.24 -12.52 -13.33
CA ALA A 78 -4.64 -11.24 -13.71
C ALA A 78 -3.47 -11.43 -14.68
N LYS A 79 -2.55 -12.36 -14.36
CA LYS A 79 -1.40 -12.68 -15.24
C LYS A 79 -1.84 -13.21 -16.60
N ASP A 80 -2.86 -14.08 -16.62
CA ASP A 80 -3.44 -14.63 -17.85
C ASP A 80 -4.03 -13.50 -18.73
N HIS A 81 -4.78 -12.55 -18.16
CA HIS A 81 -5.30 -11.38 -18.88
C HIS A 81 -4.21 -10.45 -19.40
N LEU A 82 -3.13 -10.27 -18.63
CA LEU A 82 -1.98 -9.45 -19.00
C LEU A 82 -1.07 -10.15 -20.01
N GLY A 83 -1.26 -11.47 -20.23
CA GLY A 83 -0.43 -12.28 -21.11
C GLY A 83 1.02 -12.36 -20.64
N VAL A 84 1.25 -12.41 -19.33
CA VAL A 84 2.60 -12.46 -18.74
C VAL A 84 2.79 -13.71 -17.89
N ARG A 85 3.94 -14.39 -18.05
CA ARG A 85 4.31 -15.49 -17.16
C ARG A 85 5.12 -14.98 -15.98
N GLN A 86 6.07 -14.08 -16.25
CA GLN A 86 6.91 -13.43 -15.25
C GLN A 86 6.66 -11.92 -15.24
N LEU A 87 6.63 -11.30 -14.06
CA LEU A 87 6.31 -9.88 -13.94
C LEU A 87 7.31 -8.98 -14.68
N LYS A 88 8.60 -9.38 -14.78
CA LYS A 88 9.62 -8.64 -15.54
C LYS A 88 9.30 -8.52 -17.04
N GLU A 89 8.37 -9.33 -17.57
CA GLU A 89 7.86 -9.15 -18.93
C GLU A 89 7.08 -7.83 -19.07
N LEU A 90 6.41 -7.36 -18.01
CA LEU A 90 5.78 -6.03 -17.98
C LEU A 90 6.82 -4.92 -18.11
N ARG A 91 7.99 -5.09 -17.48
CA ARG A 91 9.11 -4.17 -17.66
C ARG A 91 9.55 -4.13 -19.11
N ARG A 92 9.80 -5.27 -19.74
CA ARG A 92 10.14 -5.34 -21.17
C ARG A 92 9.09 -4.65 -22.04
N GLN A 93 7.83 -5.03 -21.90
CA GLN A 93 6.73 -4.43 -22.68
C GLN A 93 6.65 -2.91 -22.52
N THR A 94 6.93 -2.39 -21.32
CA THR A 94 6.92 -0.95 -21.05
C THR A 94 8.14 -0.26 -21.66
N MET A 95 9.32 -0.89 -21.60
CA MET A 95 10.53 -0.39 -22.24
C MET A 95 10.40 -0.34 -23.76
N ASP A 96 9.66 -1.26 -24.37
CA ASP A 96 9.39 -1.27 -25.82
C ASP A 96 8.61 -0.03 -26.30
N LEU A 97 7.97 0.72 -25.38
CA LEU A 97 7.32 2.00 -25.70
C LEU A 97 8.29 3.19 -25.73
N LEU A 98 9.53 3.00 -25.28
CA LEU A 98 10.52 4.06 -25.12
C LEU A 98 11.54 4.02 -26.26
N PHE A 99 11.99 5.20 -26.67
CA PHE A 99 13.06 5.30 -27.67
C PHE A 99 14.41 4.96 -27.01
N PRO A 100 15.25 4.14 -27.65
CA PRO A 100 16.60 3.86 -27.15
C PRO A 100 17.40 5.14 -26.89
N GLY A 101 18.19 5.15 -25.82
CA GLY A 101 19.10 6.25 -25.49
C GLY A 101 18.49 7.47 -24.78
N ARG A 102 17.19 7.49 -24.51
CA ARG A 102 16.56 8.53 -23.68
C ARG A 102 16.45 8.11 -22.22
N GLU A 103 16.54 9.09 -21.32
CA GLU A 103 16.23 8.90 -19.91
C GLU A 103 14.76 8.46 -19.76
N VAL A 104 14.51 7.48 -18.90
CA VAL A 104 13.15 7.08 -18.56
C VAL A 104 12.53 8.19 -17.69
N SER A 105 11.37 8.68 -18.10
CA SER A 105 10.55 9.62 -17.33
C SER A 105 9.14 9.06 -17.20
N TRP A 106 8.64 8.98 -15.96
CA TRP A 106 7.25 8.67 -15.67
C TRP A 106 6.31 9.71 -16.29
N GLU A 107 6.61 11.01 -16.17
CA GLU A 107 5.74 12.06 -16.68
C GLU A 107 5.59 11.99 -18.22
N ASP A 108 6.64 11.57 -18.92
CA ASP A 108 6.55 11.26 -20.35
C ASP A 108 5.81 9.97 -20.61
N LEU A 109 6.20 8.89 -19.94
CA LEU A 109 5.65 7.56 -20.15
C LEU A 109 4.15 7.53 -19.88
N ARG A 110 3.67 8.15 -18.80
CA ARG A 110 2.27 8.13 -18.37
C ARG A 110 1.32 8.68 -19.42
N ARG A 111 1.78 9.57 -20.29
CA ARG A 111 0.97 10.20 -21.36
C ARG A 111 0.93 9.35 -22.63
N ARG A 112 1.79 8.34 -22.75
CA ARG A 112 1.82 7.41 -23.88
C ARG A 112 0.62 6.46 -23.83
N ARG A 113 0.41 5.74 -24.92
CA ARG A 113 -0.62 4.72 -25.05
C ARG A 113 0.00 3.38 -25.42
N TRP A 114 -0.60 2.31 -24.91
CA TRP A 114 -0.36 0.97 -25.40
C TRP A 114 -0.88 0.82 -26.84
N PRO A 115 -0.40 -0.17 -27.61
CA PRO A 115 -0.93 -0.46 -28.94
C PRO A 115 -2.45 -0.68 -29.00
N ARG A 116 -3.05 -1.12 -27.88
CA ARG A 116 -4.50 -1.33 -27.73
C ARG A 116 -5.29 -0.09 -27.28
N GLY A 117 -4.64 1.07 -27.19
CA GLY A 117 -5.29 2.37 -26.93
C GLY A 117 -5.27 2.84 -25.47
N ASP A 118 -5.23 1.94 -24.48
CA ASP A 118 -5.14 2.30 -23.06
C ASP A 118 -3.91 3.20 -22.80
N GLN A 119 -4.11 4.27 -22.05
CA GLN A 119 -3.03 5.12 -21.57
C GLN A 119 -2.12 4.32 -20.63
N VAL A 120 -0.81 4.58 -20.68
CA VAL A 120 0.16 3.86 -19.84
C VAL A 120 0.00 4.24 -18.38
N GLY A 121 -0.14 5.53 -18.06
CA GLY A 121 -0.35 5.96 -16.69
C GLY A 121 -1.83 6.07 -16.33
N VAL A 122 -2.19 5.55 -15.17
CA VAL A 122 -3.53 5.64 -14.58
C VAL A 122 -3.45 5.98 -13.10
N THR A 123 -4.49 6.61 -12.57
CA THR A 123 -4.67 6.76 -11.13
C THR A 123 -5.52 5.62 -10.60
N LEU A 124 -4.95 4.81 -9.72
CA LEU A 124 -5.66 3.74 -9.02
C LEU A 124 -6.16 4.27 -7.67
N SER A 125 -7.35 3.85 -7.29
CA SER A 125 -7.88 4.04 -5.93
C SER A 125 -8.07 2.68 -5.29
N ALA A 126 -7.41 2.42 -4.16
CA ALA A 126 -7.42 1.14 -3.46
C ALA A 126 -7.87 1.30 -2.00
N PRO A 127 -8.54 0.29 -1.42
CA PRO A 127 -8.91 0.32 -0.01
C PRO A 127 -7.68 0.17 0.89
N VAL A 128 -7.64 0.91 1.99
CA VAL A 128 -6.58 0.89 3.00
C VAL A 128 -7.16 1.04 4.39
N TRP A 129 -6.49 0.48 5.39
CA TRP A 129 -6.75 0.83 6.78
C TRP A 129 -5.99 2.08 7.13
N VAL A 130 -6.61 3.01 7.85
CA VAL A 130 -5.94 4.21 8.36
C VAL A 130 -6.27 4.44 9.83
N PRO A 131 -5.32 4.93 10.64
CA PRO A 131 -5.60 5.42 11.98
C PRO A 131 -6.71 6.46 11.98
N ALA A 132 -7.56 6.46 13.01
CA ALA A 132 -8.77 7.29 13.11
C ALA A 132 -8.49 8.78 12.80
N GLN A 133 -7.42 9.32 13.39
CA GLN A 133 -7.07 10.74 13.32
C GLN A 133 -6.20 11.12 12.11
N SER A 134 -5.94 10.18 11.19
CA SER A 134 -5.09 10.45 10.02
C SER A 134 -5.74 11.48 9.10
N LYS A 135 -4.91 12.41 8.60
CA LYS A 135 -5.34 13.46 7.67
C LYS A 135 -4.83 13.17 6.27
N ARG A 136 -5.64 13.48 5.27
CA ARG A 136 -5.27 13.31 3.86
C ARG A 136 -4.35 14.46 3.43
N VAL A 137 -3.28 14.12 2.71
CA VAL A 137 -2.30 15.06 2.16
C VAL A 137 -2.13 14.79 0.67
N VAL A 138 -2.47 15.76 -0.18
CA VAL A 138 -2.30 15.65 -1.63
C VAL A 138 -0.80 15.65 -1.96
N THR A 139 -0.38 14.78 -2.86
CA THR A 139 0.99 14.75 -3.39
C THR A 139 1.01 15.24 -4.83
N TYR A 140 2.16 15.79 -5.23
CA TYR A 140 2.39 16.37 -6.54
C TYR A 140 3.61 15.73 -7.18
N CYS A 141 3.62 15.59 -8.50
CA CYS A 141 4.73 15.02 -9.28
C CYS A 141 4.96 15.86 -10.54
N GLY A 142 6.20 15.89 -11.02
CA GLY A 142 6.55 16.57 -12.25
C GLY A 142 7.96 16.22 -12.74
N PHE A 143 8.42 16.94 -13.77
CA PHE A 143 9.72 16.74 -14.41
C PHE A 143 10.90 17.29 -13.59
N GLU A 144 10.61 17.98 -12.50
CA GLU A 144 11.58 18.59 -11.63
C GLU A 144 12.55 17.55 -11.06
N LYS A 145 13.82 17.93 -10.90
CA LYS A 145 14.85 17.03 -10.37
C LYS A 145 14.98 17.08 -8.85
N LYS A 146 14.39 18.10 -8.22
CA LYS A 146 14.40 18.34 -6.78
C LYS A 146 12.97 18.34 -6.28
N TRP A 147 12.73 17.67 -5.17
CA TRP A 147 11.40 17.58 -4.59
C TRP A 147 10.93 18.94 -4.05
N GLN A 148 11.85 19.81 -3.64
CA GLN A 148 11.53 21.17 -3.17
C GLN A 148 10.82 21.97 -4.24
N ASP A 149 11.29 21.87 -5.49
CA ASP A 149 10.68 22.56 -6.62
C ASP A 149 9.24 22.06 -6.82
N VAL A 150 9.01 20.75 -6.72
CA VAL A 150 7.66 20.15 -6.77
C VAL A 150 6.80 20.65 -5.59
N ALA A 151 7.36 20.70 -4.38
CA ALA A 151 6.65 21.09 -3.16
C ALA A 151 6.21 22.56 -3.15
N HIS A 152 6.96 23.43 -3.83
CA HIS A 152 6.66 24.86 -3.94
C HIS A 152 5.83 25.20 -5.18
N MET A 153 6.07 24.55 -6.33
CA MET A 153 5.35 24.87 -7.56
C MET A 153 4.05 24.09 -7.74
N LEU A 154 3.90 22.94 -7.07
CA LEU A 154 2.73 22.08 -7.12
C LEU A 154 2.29 21.74 -8.57
N PRO A 155 3.18 21.23 -9.44
CA PRO A 155 2.99 21.18 -10.89
C PRO A 155 1.77 20.35 -11.32
N ARG A 156 1.60 19.15 -10.75
CA ARG A 156 0.48 18.24 -11.07
C ARG A 156 0.17 17.32 -9.90
N PRO A 157 -1.10 17.17 -9.47
CA PRO A 157 -1.47 16.18 -8.47
C PRO A 157 -1.15 14.75 -8.93
N SER A 158 -0.56 13.93 -8.07
CA SER A 158 -0.20 12.53 -8.32
C SER A 158 -0.90 11.52 -7.40
N GLY A 159 -1.81 12.01 -6.55
CA GLY A 159 -2.55 11.19 -5.60
C GLY A 159 -2.56 11.86 -4.23
N TYR A 160 -2.64 11.03 -3.19
CA TYR A 160 -2.53 11.52 -1.82
C TYR A 160 -2.05 10.43 -0.88
N VAL A 161 -1.50 10.85 0.24
CA VAL A 161 -1.09 10.03 1.38
C VAL A 161 -1.94 10.36 2.60
N TRP A 162 -1.85 9.52 3.62
CA TRP A 162 -2.41 9.76 4.94
C TRP A 162 -1.30 10.08 5.92
N HIS A 163 -1.43 11.20 6.61
CA HIS A 163 -0.53 11.62 7.66
C HIS A 163 -1.12 11.33 9.03
N ALA A 164 -0.38 10.57 9.83
CA ALA A 164 -0.64 10.33 11.25
C ALA A 164 0.63 10.71 12.02
N ALA A 165 0.51 11.69 12.92
CA ALA A 165 1.65 12.24 13.63
C ALA A 165 2.00 11.46 14.92
N ASN A 166 1.05 10.72 15.49
CA ASN A 166 1.18 10.11 16.80
C ASN A 166 1.29 8.58 16.72
N MET A 167 2.27 8.02 17.43
CA MET A 167 2.55 6.58 17.49
C MET A 167 1.43 5.78 18.16
N LYS A 168 0.76 6.38 19.16
CA LYS A 168 -0.40 5.76 19.82
C LYS A 168 -1.52 5.51 18.81
N ASP A 169 -1.87 6.52 18.02
CA ASP A 169 -2.92 6.39 17.00
C ASP A 169 -2.51 5.42 15.90
N ILE A 170 -1.23 5.48 15.48
CA ILE A 170 -0.66 4.54 14.52
C ILE A 170 -0.77 3.10 15.01
N ASN A 171 -0.54 2.81 16.29
CA ASN A 171 -0.59 1.43 16.80
C ASN A 171 -1.99 1.00 17.28
N ASP A 172 -2.97 1.89 17.30
CA ASP A 172 -4.35 1.59 17.71
C ASP A 172 -5.17 0.96 16.58
N LYS A 173 -4.85 -0.30 16.26
CA LYS A 173 -5.50 -1.07 15.20
C LYS A 173 -7.01 -1.23 15.38
N ALA A 174 -7.51 -1.21 16.62
CA ALA A 174 -8.92 -1.39 16.92
C ALA A 174 -9.76 -0.24 16.34
N HIS A 175 -9.22 0.98 16.39
CA HIS A 175 -9.90 2.20 15.94
C HIS A 175 -9.51 2.64 14.52
N TYR A 176 -8.82 1.80 13.76
CA TYR A 176 -8.62 2.07 12.35
C TYR A 176 -9.95 2.14 11.61
N ARG A 177 -10.02 3.07 10.66
CA ARG A 177 -11.14 3.20 9.73
C ARG A 177 -10.75 2.69 8.35
N ALA A 178 -11.74 2.17 7.64
CA ALA A 178 -11.60 1.80 6.24
C ALA A 178 -11.62 3.08 5.41
N GLU A 179 -10.60 3.28 4.59
CA GLU A 179 -10.45 4.43 3.72
C GLU A 179 -9.93 4.02 2.34
N ARG A 180 -9.74 5.00 1.47
CA ARG A 180 -9.08 4.79 0.18
C ARG A 180 -7.79 5.60 0.09
N ILE A 181 -6.83 5.07 -0.64
CA ILE A 181 -5.65 5.82 -1.09
C ILE A 181 -5.67 5.93 -2.62
N GLN A 182 -5.13 7.03 -3.14
CA GLN A 182 -4.98 7.24 -4.58
C GLN A 182 -3.51 7.43 -4.92
N PHE A 183 -3.06 6.73 -5.95
CA PHE A 183 -1.70 6.81 -6.45
C PHE A 183 -1.66 6.46 -7.93
N GLU A 184 -0.56 6.83 -8.58
CA GLU A 184 -0.35 6.54 -9.99
C GLU A 184 0.44 5.27 -10.22
N CYS A 185 0.09 4.54 -11.27
CA CYS A 185 0.86 3.38 -11.71
C CYS A 185 0.64 3.10 -13.18
N ASN A 186 1.43 2.16 -13.70
CA ASN A 186 1.29 1.64 -15.04
C ASN A 186 -0.01 0.84 -15.17
N SER A 187 -0.80 1.10 -16.21
CA SER A 187 -2.11 0.48 -16.43
C SER A 187 -2.04 -1.03 -16.61
N LYS A 188 -0.94 -1.61 -17.07
CA LYS A 188 -0.78 -3.07 -17.08
C LYS A 188 -0.39 -3.65 -15.72
N PHE A 189 0.22 -2.85 -14.86
CA PHE A 189 0.57 -3.25 -13.50
C PHE A 189 -0.56 -3.03 -12.49
N ALA A 190 -1.47 -2.09 -12.79
CA ALA A 190 -2.59 -1.73 -11.93
C ALA A 190 -3.41 -2.91 -11.40
N PRO A 191 -3.73 -3.98 -12.18
CA PRO A 191 -4.44 -5.14 -11.65
C PRO A 191 -3.69 -5.88 -10.56
N LEU A 192 -2.37 -5.98 -10.67
CA LEU A 192 -1.53 -6.68 -9.70
C LEU A 192 -1.29 -5.82 -8.45
N ALA A 193 -1.05 -4.52 -8.64
CA ALA A 193 -0.96 -3.56 -7.54
C ALA A 193 -2.26 -3.51 -6.72
N ALA A 194 -3.41 -3.44 -7.41
CA ALA A 194 -4.74 -3.47 -6.79
C ALA A 194 -4.95 -4.72 -5.95
N LEU A 195 -4.66 -5.89 -6.50
CA LEU A 195 -4.79 -7.17 -5.80
C LEU A 195 -3.95 -7.23 -4.53
N LEU A 196 -2.71 -6.71 -4.54
CA LEU A 196 -1.85 -6.72 -3.36
C LEU A 196 -2.45 -5.84 -2.25
N LEU A 197 -2.85 -4.61 -2.60
CA LEU A 197 -3.44 -3.67 -1.64
C LEU A 197 -4.78 -4.16 -1.11
N GLU A 198 -5.63 -4.72 -1.97
CA GLU A 198 -6.92 -5.29 -1.59
C GLU A 198 -6.73 -6.52 -0.69
N TYR A 199 -5.74 -7.37 -0.97
CA TYR A 199 -5.40 -8.50 -0.10
C TYR A 199 -4.95 -8.03 1.28
N ILE A 200 -4.08 -7.02 1.34
CA ILE A 200 -3.61 -6.45 2.62
C ILE A 200 -4.81 -5.91 3.42
N PHE A 201 -5.67 -5.16 2.77
CA PHE A 201 -6.88 -4.63 3.38
C PHE A 201 -7.81 -5.76 3.87
N ARG A 202 -8.07 -6.75 3.02
CA ARG A 202 -8.97 -7.87 3.31
C ARG A 202 -8.50 -8.71 4.49
N GLU A 203 -7.22 -8.97 4.64
CA GLU A 203 -6.76 -9.72 5.82
C GLU A 203 -7.09 -8.98 7.13
N GLY A 204 -6.97 -7.64 7.16
CA GLY A 204 -7.39 -6.82 8.29
C GLY A 204 -8.91 -6.71 8.50
N TRP A 205 -9.70 -7.05 7.48
CA TRP A 205 -11.16 -7.14 7.56
C TRP A 205 -11.62 -8.37 8.34
N TYR A 206 -10.97 -9.52 8.09
CA TYR A 206 -11.28 -10.77 8.81
C TYR A 206 -10.58 -10.86 10.16
N GLU A 207 -9.36 -10.33 10.28
CA GLU A 207 -8.53 -10.43 11.47
C GLU A 207 -8.02 -9.02 11.83
N PRO A 208 -8.64 -8.31 12.80
CA PRO A 208 -8.25 -6.95 13.17
C PRO A 208 -6.76 -6.76 13.49
N ASP A 209 -6.10 -7.78 14.06
CA ASP A 209 -4.67 -7.76 14.35
C ASP A 209 -3.80 -7.72 13.09
N LYS A 210 -4.31 -8.20 11.96
CA LYS A 210 -3.66 -8.11 10.64
C LYS A 210 -3.89 -6.76 9.95
N ARG A 211 -4.61 -5.81 10.54
CA ARG A 211 -4.73 -4.47 9.96
C ARG A 211 -3.35 -3.83 9.85
N VAL A 212 -3.00 -3.41 8.62
CA VAL A 212 -1.78 -2.66 8.30
C VAL A 212 -2.19 -1.26 7.86
N PRO A 213 -1.74 -0.19 8.56
CA PRO A 213 -2.06 1.17 8.17
C PRO A 213 -1.21 1.57 6.95
N LEU A 214 -1.74 1.37 5.75
CA LEU A 214 -1.08 1.82 4.50
C LEU A 214 -1.33 3.31 4.31
N LEU A 215 -0.48 4.10 4.94
CA LEU A 215 -0.48 5.56 4.96
C LEU A 215 0.11 6.17 3.70
N VAL A 216 1.12 5.52 3.12
CA VAL A 216 1.74 5.94 1.85
C VAL A 216 1.67 4.75 0.90
N VAL A 217 1.21 4.99 -0.32
CA VAL A 217 1.38 4.08 -1.45
C VAL A 217 1.84 4.93 -2.61
N ARG A 218 3.04 4.70 -3.10
CA ARG A 218 3.59 5.40 -4.27
C ARG A 218 3.86 4.43 -5.37
N GLY A 219 3.75 4.92 -6.59
CA GLY A 219 4.07 4.16 -7.79
C GLY A 219 4.72 5.08 -8.81
N GLY A 220 4.18 5.10 -10.02
CA GLY A 220 4.71 5.89 -11.13
C GLY A 220 5.02 7.34 -10.74
N GLU A 221 6.31 7.68 -10.65
CA GLU A 221 6.78 9.03 -10.32
C GLU A 221 8.25 9.23 -10.75
N ASP A 222 8.58 10.45 -11.18
CA ASP A 222 9.97 10.87 -11.44
C ASP A 222 10.57 11.49 -10.17
N THR A 223 9.96 12.59 -9.76
CA THR A 223 10.17 13.28 -8.47
C THR A 223 8.81 13.71 -7.96
N TYR A 224 8.56 13.59 -6.67
CA TYR A 224 7.29 13.96 -6.07
C TYR A 224 7.49 14.60 -4.69
N ALA A 225 6.50 15.37 -4.25
CA ALA A 225 6.44 15.92 -2.90
C ALA A 225 5.01 16.23 -2.44
N ALA A 226 4.80 16.27 -1.12
CA ALA A 226 3.70 17.02 -0.52
C ALA A 226 3.98 18.55 -0.58
N PRO A 227 2.95 19.41 -0.37
CA PRO A 227 3.14 20.87 -0.35
C PRO A 227 4.06 21.36 0.76
N ALA A 228 4.89 22.35 0.43
CA ALA A 228 5.77 23.04 1.39
C ALA A 228 5.03 24.11 2.24
N PHE A 229 3.78 24.41 1.91
CA PHE A 229 3.02 25.52 2.52
C PHE A 229 2.34 25.17 3.85
N GLY A 230 2.47 23.92 4.31
CA GLY A 230 2.12 23.57 5.68
C GLY A 230 3.23 24.06 6.61
N GLY A 231 2.85 24.80 7.67
CA GLY A 231 3.80 25.25 8.70
C GLY A 231 4.52 24.08 9.40
N PRO A 232 5.31 24.35 10.45
CA PRO A 232 6.10 23.31 11.10
C PRO A 232 5.22 22.17 11.63
N ILE A 233 5.69 20.94 11.45
CA ILE A 233 4.97 19.71 11.83
C ILE A 233 5.84 18.89 12.74
N THR A 234 5.19 18.29 13.72
CA THR A 234 5.83 17.31 14.60
C THR A 234 5.31 15.92 14.30
N ALA A 235 6.19 14.93 14.27
CA ALA A 235 5.82 13.53 14.15
C ALA A 235 6.61 12.67 15.16
N GLU A 236 5.93 11.70 15.75
CA GLU A 236 6.55 10.71 16.61
C GLU A 236 7.20 9.60 15.76
N CYS A 237 8.46 9.31 16.08
CA CYS A 237 9.29 8.30 15.43
C CYS A 237 9.83 7.34 16.51
N LEU A 238 10.27 6.16 16.09
CA LEU A 238 11.01 5.28 16.98
C LEU A 238 12.51 5.54 16.84
N SER A 239 13.19 5.78 17.96
CA SER A 239 14.64 5.79 18.05
C SER A 239 15.12 4.53 18.77
N PHE A 240 16.26 3.99 18.33
CA PHE A 240 16.88 2.82 18.92
C PHE A 240 18.26 3.24 19.47
N PRO A 241 18.44 3.31 20.79
CA PRO A 241 19.63 3.90 21.40
C PRO A 241 20.93 3.07 21.25
N ASP A 242 20.84 1.83 20.76
CA ASP A 242 21.96 0.91 20.60
C ASP A 242 21.86 0.28 19.22
N GLU A 243 22.81 0.56 18.32
CA GLU A 243 22.81 0.14 16.91
C GLU A 243 23.31 -1.31 16.69
N GLU A 244 23.97 -1.92 17.67
CA GLU A 244 24.71 -3.18 17.49
C GLU A 244 24.11 -4.37 18.27
N THR A 245 23.22 -4.15 19.24
CA THR A 245 22.61 -5.26 20.00
C THR A 245 21.28 -5.77 19.45
N ALA A 246 20.91 -7.00 19.83
CA ALA A 246 19.61 -7.62 19.53
C ALA A 246 18.44 -7.03 20.37
N ASN A 247 18.67 -5.94 21.12
CA ASN A 247 17.65 -5.33 21.95
C ASN A 247 16.65 -4.53 21.07
N MET A 248 15.38 -4.94 21.08
CA MET A 248 14.29 -4.26 20.35
C MET A 248 13.66 -3.09 21.12
N SER A 249 14.24 -2.68 22.26
CA SER A 249 13.72 -1.58 23.07
C SER A 249 13.82 -0.26 22.31
N ALA A 250 12.69 0.17 21.75
CA ALA A 250 12.56 1.46 21.08
C ALA A 250 12.16 2.56 22.07
N GLN A 251 12.61 3.78 21.81
CA GLN A 251 12.12 5.00 22.48
C GLN A 251 11.34 5.83 21.47
N VAL A 252 10.29 6.51 21.93
CA VAL A 252 9.57 7.46 21.08
C VAL A 252 10.34 8.78 21.07
N ALA A 253 10.73 9.22 19.88
CA ALA A 253 11.38 10.51 19.63
C ALA A 253 10.41 11.45 18.92
N LEU A 254 10.36 12.72 19.35
CA LEU A 254 9.55 13.75 18.70
C LEU A 254 10.40 14.48 17.66
N CYS A 255 10.14 14.24 16.38
CA CYS A 255 10.81 14.90 15.27
C CYS A 255 10.06 16.15 14.83
N ARG A 256 10.78 17.22 14.49
CA ARG A 256 10.22 18.47 13.95
C ARG A 256 10.66 18.69 12.51
N PHE A 257 9.70 19.01 11.66
CA PHE A 257 9.86 19.25 10.23
C PHE A 257 9.34 20.64 9.88
N SER A 258 9.87 21.25 8.83
CA SER A 258 9.42 22.58 8.39
C SER A 258 8.06 22.49 7.72
N SER A 259 7.77 21.37 7.04
CA SER A 259 6.49 21.09 6.39
C SER A 259 6.27 19.59 6.15
N LEU A 260 5.09 19.22 5.63
CA LEU A 260 4.83 17.84 5.15
C LEU A 260 5.76 17.44 4.00
N ALA A 261 6.26 18.40 3.23
CA ALA A 261 7.16 18.13 2.12
C ALA A 261 8.50 17.55 2.57
N ASP A 262 8.93 17.79 3.81
CA ASP A 262 10.15 17.19 4.38
C ASP A 262 9.95 15.72 4.78
N ILE A 263 8.70 15.27 4.93
CA ILE A 263 8.35 13.88 5.27
C ILE A 263 8.00 13.11 4.00
N TYR A 264 7.14 13.68 3.15
CA TYR A 264 6.58 13.02 1.99
C TYR A 264 7.17 13.60 0.72
N HIS A 265 8.32 13.06 0.35
CA HIS A 265 9.00 13.40 -0.89
C HIS A 265 9.79 12.21 -1.40
N GLY A 266 10.16 12.26 -2.67
CA GLY A 266 11.03 11.25 -3.22
C GLY A 266 11.42 11.53 -4.65
N ARG A 267 12.45 10.82 -5.06
CA ARG A 267 12.98 10.83 -6.41
C ARG A 267 13.59 9.48 -6.66
N HIS A 268 13.38 8.97 -7.86
CA HIS A 268 13.95 7.70 -8.26
C HIS A 268 15.09 7.88 -9.27
N ALA A 269 16.05 6.95 -9.19
CA ALA A 269 17.09 6.83 -10.20
C ALA A 269 16.46 6.53 -11.58
N PRO A 270 17.10 6.96 -12.69
CA PRO A 270 16.57 6.74 -14.05
C PRO A 270 16.22 5.30 -14.39
N GLN A 271 16.87 4.33 -13.74
CA GLN A 271 16.71 2.90 -14.03
C GLN A 271 15.61 2.24 -13.19
N SER A 272 15.07 2.98 -12.21
CA SER A 272 14.07 2.50 -11.24
C SER A 272 12.79 2.04 -11.93
N ASN A 273 12.17 1.01 -11.38
CA ASN A 273 10.86 0.55 -11.81
C ASN A 273 9.75 1.57 -11.49
N HIS A 274 9.95 2.49 -10.55
CA HIS A 274 9.03 3.61 -10.30
C HIS A 274 8.90 4.54 -11.50
N ARG A 275 9.99 4.80 -12.23
CA ARG A 275 9.94 5.58 -13.47
C ARG A 275 9.18 4.90 -14.61
N LEU A 276 8.88 3.61 -14.46
CA LEU A 276 8.05 2.82 -15.37
C LEU A 276 6.61 2.63 -14.84
N GLY A 277 6.32 3.08 -13.61
CA GLY A 277 5.08 2.78 -12.89
C GLY A 277 4.91 1.30 -12.55
N LEU A 278 6.01 0.55 -12.43
CA LEU A 278 6.07 -0.90 -12.21
C LEU A 278 6.67 -1.29 -10.85
N ALA A 279 6.67 -0.36 -9.91
CA ALA A 279 7.05 -0.57 -8.52
C ALA A 279 6.01 0.07 -7.60
N LEU A 280 6.01 -0.35 -6.34
CA LEU A 280 5.27 0.28 -5.27
C LEU A 280 6.20 0.54 -4.09
N ASP A 281 6.09 1.74 -3.53
CA ASP A 281 6.64 2.03 -2.20
C ASP A 281 5.46 2.12 -1.23
N LEU A 282 5.46 1.24 -0.24
CA LEU A 282 4.42 1.16 0.78
C LEU A 282 4.96 1.71 2.09
N ASN A 283 4.27 2.71 2.63
CA ASN A 283 4.65 3.42 3.85
C ASN A 283 6.03 4.07 3.78
N ASP A 284 6.42 4.71 2.66
CA ASP A 284 7.70 5.42 2.54
C ASP A 284 7.63 6.87 3.08
N PHE A 285 8.27 7.09 4.21
CA PHE A 285 8.42 8.36 4.93
C PHE A 285 9.89 8.76 5.04
N ASN A 286 10.17 10.07 5.00
CA ASN A 286 11.49 10.61 5.28
C ASN A 286 11.52 11.21 6.69
N TYR A 287 12.11 10.50 7.65
CA TYR A 287 12.23 10.95 9.05
C TYR A 287 13.69 11.15 9.48
N ARG A 288 14.50 11.81 8.64
CA ARG A 288 15.92 12.08 8.94
C ARG A 288 16.07 13.23 9.96
N GLY A 289 16.84 13.04 11.04
CA GLY A 289 17.23 14.11 11.97
C GLY A 289 17.27 13.70 13.45
N GLN A 290 17.76 14.58 14.33
CA GLN A 290 17.72 14.52 15.82
C GLN A 290 17.89 13.13 16.49
N GLY A 291 18.87 12.32 16.05
CA GLY A 291 19.15 11.02 16.66
C GLY A 291 18.20 9.90 16.23
N VAL A 292 17.38 10.14 15.21
CA VAL A 292 16.64 9.12 14.45
C VAL A 292 17.40 8.91 13.15
N MET A 293 18.04 7.75 12.99
CA MET A 293 18.81 7.39 11.79
C MET A 293 17.90 7.04 10.59
N ASP A 294 16.61 7.36 10.64
CA ASP A 294 15.55 6.87 9.75
C ASP A 294 15.37 7.69 8.45
N GLY A 295 16.29 7.52 7.49
CA GLY A 295 15.99 7.81 6.07
C GLY A 295 15.28 6.64 5.41
N SER A 296 14.14 6.86 4.73
CA SER A 296 13.20 5.82 4.25
C SER A 296 12.84 4.81 5.33
N PRO A 297 11.60 4.82 5.82
CA PRO A 297 11.27 4.29 7.14
C PRO A 297 11.74 2.85 7.23
N ASN A 298 12.68 2.64 8.14
CA ASN A 298 13.47 1.43 8.41
C ASN A 298 14.85 1.29 7.75
N PRO A 299 15.80 2.22 7.90
CA PRO A 299 17.16 1.76 8.16
C PRO A 299 17.17 1.20 9.59
N ILE A 300 16.60 0.01 9.75
CA ILE A 300 16.86 -0.78 10.95
C ILE A 300 18.37 -1.00 10.99
N SER A 301 18.97 -0.68 12.12
CA SER A 301 20.42 -0.77 12.35
C SER A 301 21.01 -2.11 11.89
N HIS A 302 22.34 -2.23 11.87
CA HIS A 302 23.09 -3.45 11.52
C HIS A 302 22.76 -4.72 12.34
N ALA A 303 21.81 -4.68 13.27
CA ALA A 303 21.46 -5.77 14.18
C ALA A 303 20.43 -6.76 13.58
N ALA A 304 20.21 -7.88 14.29
CA ALA A 304 19.22 -8.93 13.98
C ALA A 304 17.78 -8.41 13.68
N ARG A 305 17.50 -7.18 14.11
CA ARG A 305 16.29 -6.41 13.88
C ARG A 305 15.91 -6.27 12.40
N GLN A 306 16.89 -6.24 11.48
CA GLN A 306 16.62 -6.12 10.03
C GLN A 306 15.72 -7.24 9.50
N PHE A 307 15.74 -8.40 10.15
CA PHE A 307 15.06 -9.60 9.67
C PHE A 307 13.77 -9.94 10.45
N ASP A 308 13.51 -9.35 11.62
CA ASP A 308 12.26 -9.58 12.37
C ASP A 308 11.19 -8.52 12.07
N ARG A 309 10.60 -8.63 10.88
CA ARG A 309 9.54 -7.73 10.41
C ARG A 309 8.28 -7.77 11.28
N ASN A 310 8.01 -8.87 11.97
CA ASN A 310 6.81 -8.97 12.81
C ASN A 310 7.02 -8.21 14.13
N ALA A 311 8.19 -8.33 14.75
CA ALA A 311 8.51 -7.53 15.93
C ALA A 311 8.52 -6.03 15.61
N MET A 312 9.13 -5.64 14.48
CA MET A 312 9.12 -4.24 14.02
C MET A 312 7.72 -3.69 13.75
N HIS A 313 6.84 -4.50 13.16
CA HIS A 313 5.43 -4.11 12.94
C HIS A 313 4.64 -3.98 14.25
N LYS A 314 4.96 -4.78 15.27
CA LYS A 314 4.34 -4.64 16.60
C LYS A 314 4.80 -3.37 17.33
N ALA A 315 6.03 -2.94 17.11
CA ALA A 315 6.56 -1.69 17.68
C ALA A 315 6.02 -0.45 16.94
N ASP A 316 5.98 -0.50 15.61
CA ASP A 316 5.42 0.55 14.76
C ASP A 316 4.65 -0.06 13.59
N ALA A 317 3.33 0.12 13.61
CA ALA A 317 2.45 -0.43 12.59
C ALA A 317 2.70 0.15 11.18
N ARG A 318 3.43 1.27 11.03
CA ARG A 318 3.89 1.76 9.71
C ARG A 318 4.79 0.75 9.01
N ASN A 319 5.49 -0.09 9.76
CA ASN A 319 6.35 -1.13 9.22
C ASN A 319 5.53 -2.25 8.61
N LEU A 320 5.87 -2.69 7.40
CA LEU A 320 5.19 -3.85 6.84
C LEU A 320 5.56 -5.12 7.62
N PRO A 321 4.57 -5.93 8.05
CA PRO A 321 4.81 -7.22 8.66
C PRO A 321 5.27 -8.27 7.62
N ALA A 322 5.89 -9.35 8.09
CA ALA A 322 6.50 -10.36 7.21
C ALA A 322 5.51 -10.98 6.21
N TRP A 323 4.24 -11.11 6.58
CA TRP A 323 3.22 -11.72 5.72
C TRP A 323 2.90 -10.88 4.48
N VAL A 324 3.07 -9.55 4.53
CA VAL A 324 2.87 -8.68 3.36
C VAL A 324 3.93 -8.98 2.29
N TYR A 325 5.19 -9.13 2.69
CA TYR A 325 6.27 -9.52 1.78
C TYR A 325 6.07 -10.93 1.20
N ARG A 326 5.57 -11.88 2.01
CA ARG A 326 5.21 -13.21 1.51
C ARG A 326 4.09 -13.15 0.46
N ALA A 327 3.07 -12.33 0.69
CA ALA A 327 2.01 -12.10 -0.28
C ALA A 327 2.56 -11.49 -1.58
N ALA A 328 3.37 -10.43 -1.49
CA ALA A 328 4.08 -9.84 -2.63
C ALA A 328 4.93 -10.87 -3.39
N LYS A 329 5.62 -11.76 -2.67
CA LYS A 329 6.41 -12.83 -3.29
C LYS A 329 5.54 -13.86 -4.01
N ALA A 330 4.37 -14.20 -3.47
CA ALA A 330 3.40 -15.10 -4.13
C ALA A 330 2.87 -14.51 -5.46
N PHE A 331 2.81 -13.18 -5.59
CA PHE A 331 2.58 -12.53 -6.90
C PHE A 331 3.71 -12.74 -7.90
N GLY A 332 4.92 -13.05 -7.43
CA GLY A 332 6.15 -12.98 -8.21
C GLY A 332 6.73 -11.57 -8.29
N MET A 333 6.32 -10.66 -7.40
CA MET A 333 7.06 -9.41 -7.20
C MET A 333 8.41 -9.73 -6.55
N ARG A 334 9.40 -8.90 -6.85
CA ARG A 334 10.67 -8.87 -6.14
C ARG A 334 10.49 -8.03 -4.89
N ILE A 335 10.98 -8.55 -3.78
CA ILE A 335 10.88 -7.93 -2.44
C ILE A 335 12.26 -7.48 -1.97
N PRO A 336 12.34 -6.60 -0.96
CA PRO A 336 13.62 -6.00 -0.55
C PRO A 336 14.67 -6.99 -0.07
N GLN A 337 14.24 -8.11 0.53
CA GLN A 337 15.11 -9.19 1.00
C GLN A 337 15.92 -9.86 -0.13
N GLU A 338 15.53 -9.66 -1.38
CA GLU A 338 16.17 -10.28 -2.56
C GLU A 338 17.22 -9.36 -3.20
N TRP A 339 17.50 -8.21 -2.59
CA TRP A 339 18.45 -7.24 -3.09
C TRP A 339 19.79 -7.33 -2.36
N THR A 340 20.86 -7.41 -3.13
CA THR A 340 22.21 -7.21 -2.61
C THR A 340 22.49 -5.72 -2.55
N TYR A 341 22.26 -5.10 -1.40
CA TYR A 341 22.64 -3.71 -1.18
C TYR A 341 24.11 -3.59 -0.82
N PHE A 342 24.83 -2.73 -1.55
CA PHE A 342 26.10 -2.18 -1.07
C PHE A 342 25.80 -1.05 -0.09
N GLY A 343 26.39 -1.08 1.11
CA GLY A 343 26.31 0.03 2.06
C GLY A 343 25.07 0.08 2.95
N TYR A 344 24.53 -1.08 3.35
CA TYR A 344 23.59 -1.23 4.48
C TYR A 344 22.17 -0.63 4.34
N ASN A 345 21.82 -0.07 3.18
CA ASN A 345 20.52 0.57 2.96
C ASN A 345 19.57 -0.38 2.21
N THR A 346 18.69 -1.07 2.93
CA THR A 346 17.61 -1.86 2.31
C THR A 346 16.35 -1.01 2.13
N ASP A 347 15.86 -0.89 0.89
CA ASP A 347 14.64 -0.16 0.53
C ASP A 347 13.38 -0.97 0.93
N TRP A 348 13.08 -1.06 2.23
CA TRP A 348 12.07 -1.97 2.78
C TRP A 348 10.63 -1.71 2.32
N GLN A 349 10.32 -0.47 1.98
CA GLN A 349 9.01 -0.08 1.46
C GLN A 349 8.73 -0.64 0.05
N HIS A 350 9.77 -1.04 -0.68
CA HIS A 350 9.71 -1.20 -2.13
C HIS A 350 9.40 -2.63 -2.57
N VAL A 351 8.46 -2.78 -3.49
CA VAL A 351 8.23 -4.03 -4.23
C VAL A 351 8.13 -3.73 -5.72
N ASP A 352 8.69 -4.58 -6.57
CA ASP A 352 8.66 -4.34 -8.01
C ASP A 352 8.52 -5.60 -8.86
N VAL A 353 8.40 -5.39 -10.18
CA VAL A 353 8.28 -6.48 -11.16
C VAL A 353 9.59 -7.21 -11.47
N GLY A 354 10.71 -6.85 -10.82
CA GLY A 354 12.04 -7.35 -11.12
C GLY A 354 12.73 -6.60 -12.27
N THR A 355 13.95 -7.05 -12.58
CA THR A 355 14.75 -6.52 -13.70
C THR A 355 15.10 -7.62 -14.69
N LEU A 356 15.52 -7.24 -15.90
CA LEU A 356 15.89 -8.21 -16.94
C LEU A 356 17.27 -8.86 -16.71
N LYS A 357 18.01 -8.45 -15.67
CA LYS A 357 19.37 -8.94 -15.35
C LYS A 357 19.43 -10.27 -14.58
N ASP A 358 18.39 -11.10 -14.64
CA ASP A 358 18.45 -12.46 -14.09
C ASP A 358 18.64 -13.51 -15.18
N ARG A 359 19.85 -13.52 -15.76
CA ARG A 359 20.52 -14.70 -16.33
C ARG A 359 22.04 -14.47 -16.28
N GLY A 360 22.72 -15.10 -15.32
CA GLY A 360 24.17 -15.33 -15.38
C GLY A 360 25.03 -14.73 -14.27
N GLN A 361 24.79 -15.06 -13.01
CA GLN A 361 25.91 -15.33 -12.10
C GLN A 361 26.08 -16.84 -12.01
N GLY A 362 26.75 -17.37 -13.02
CA GLY A 362 27.15 -18.76 -13.13
C GLY A 362 28.43 -18.82 -13.95
N LYS A 363 29.54 -18.99 -13.23
CA LYS A 363 30.90 -19.33 -13.69
C LYS A 363 31.71 -18.22 -14.38
N GLY A 364 32.74 -17.79 -13.66
CA GLY A 364 33.88 -17.05 -14.16
C GLY A 364 35.00 -16.99 -13.12
N ASN A 365 35.39 -18.14 -12.55
CA ASN A 365 36.79 -18.29 -12.12
C ASN A 365 37.64 -18.23 -13.40
N ARG A 366 38.58 -17.28 -13.44
CA ARG A 366 39.78 -17.12 -14.29
C ARG A 366 40.22 -15.68 -14.05
N GLU A 367 41.40 -15.35 -13.55
CA GLU A 367 42.60 -16.05 -13.08
C GLU A 367 43.21 -15.18 -11.97
#